data_AF-R9JJY6-F1
#
_entry.id   AF-R9JJY6-F1
#
_cell.length_a   1.000
_cell.length_b   1.000
_cell.length_c   1.000
_cell.angle_alpha   90.00
_cell.angle_beta   90.00
_cell.angle_gamma   90.00
#
_symmetry.space_group_name_H-M   'P 1'
#
loop_
_entity.id
_entity.type
_entity.pdbx_description
1 polymer ?
#
loop_
_entity_poly.entity_id
_entity_poly.type
_entity_poly.pdbx_seq_one_letter_code
_entity_poly.pdbx_strand_id
1 'polypeptide(L)' 'MSKTDKELTAEITVAYIEGWFQRSQTAPLQGNDVCNFIKSVYKTIHSIEEEFK' A
#
# COMPACT_ATOMS: atom_id res chain seq x y z
N MET A 1 10.88 -2.43 18.14
CA MET A 1 9.53 -2.98 17.95
C MET A 1 9.38 -3.28 16.47
N SER A 2 8.86 -4.44 16.09
CA SER A 2 8.42 -4.66 14.70
C SER A 2 7.32 -3.63 14.39
N LYS A 3 7.32 -3.09 13.18
CA LYS A 3 6.21 -2.24 12.73
C LYS A 3 4.94 -3.08 12.69
N THR A 4 3.81 -2.47 13.03
CA THR A 4 2.50 -3.09 12.87
C THR A 4 2.14 -3.18 11.38
N ASP A 5 1.30 -4.14 11.00
CA ASP A 5 0.79 -4.28 9.63
C ASP A 5 0.19 -2.99 9.08
N LYS A 6 -0.44 -2.20 9.96
CA LYS A 6 -1.05 -0.91 9.62
C LYS A 6 0.00 0.14 9.26
N GLU A 7 1.08 0.23 10.04
CA GLU A 7 2.19 1.15 9.76
C GLU A 7 2.90 0.77 8.46
N LEU A 8 3.17 -0.52 8.25
CA LEU A 8 3.81 -1.00 7.04
C LEU A 8 2.92 -0.79 5.80
N THR A 9 1.60 -1.01 5.93
CA THR A 9 0.63 -0.73 4.87
C THR A 9 0.65 0.75 4.48
N ALA A 10 0.67 1.65 5.47
CA ALA A 10 0.70 3.09 5.22
C ALA A 10 1.97 3.51 4.46
N GLU A 11 3.13 3.01 4.85
CA GLU A 11 4.41 3.31 4.19
C GLU A 11 4.45 2.85 2.73
N ILE A 12 4.04 1.61 2.47
CA ILE A 12 3.98 1.07 1.10
C ILE A 12 2.98 1.89 0.25
N THR A 13 1.84 2.25 0.85
CA THR A 13 0.83 3.07 0.16
C THR A 13 1.37 4.44 -0.21
N VAL A 14 2.01 5.14 0.73
CA VAL A 14 2.59 6.47 0.49
C VAL A 14 3.66 6.39 -0.60
N ALA A 15 4.59 5.44 -0.50
CA ALA A 15 5.64 5.26 -1.51
C ALA A 15 5.07 4.97 -2.91
N TYR A 16 4.01 4.17 -3.00
CA TYR A 16 3.33 3.91 -4.27
C TYR A 16 2.70 5.18 -4.85
N ILE A 17 1.99 5.98 -4.04
CA ILE A 17 1.34 7.22 -4.46
C ILE A 17 2.39 8.25 -4.89
N GLU A 18 3.46 8.42 -4.12
CA GLU A 18 4.57 9.32 -4.46
C GLU A 18 5.21 8.90 -5.79
N GLY A 19 5.52 7.61 -5.96
CA GLY A 19 6.06 7.08 -7.20
C GLY A 19 5.11 7.16 -8.40
N TRP A 20 3.79 7.17 -8.16
CA TRP A 20 2.80 7.42 -9.20
C TRP A 20 2.97 8.83 -9.77
N PHE A 21 3.04 9.86 -8.92
CA PHE A 21 3.10 11.26 -9.36
C PHE A 21 4.47 11.72 -9.87
N GLN A 22 5.52 10.91 -9.73
CA GLN A 22 6.85 11.23 -10.28
C GLN A 22 6.95 11.03 -11.80
N ARG A 23 5.94 10.42 -12.43
CA ARG A 23 5.93 10.16 -13.88
C ARG A 23 5.49 11.43 -14.64
N SER A 24 6.10 11.67 -15.80
CA SER A 24 5.87 12.89 -16.60
C SER A 24 4.44 13.05 -17.15
N GLN A 25 3.71 11.95 -17.32
CA GLN A 25 2.30 11.94 -17.67
C GLN A 25 1.61 10.84 -16.88
N THR A 26 0.83 11.23 -15.86
CA THR A 26 0.03 10.29 -15.08
C THR A 26 -1.40 10.75 -14.94
N ALA A 27 -2.31 9.79 -15.13
CA ALA A 27 -3.72 10.00 -14.85
C ALA A 27 -3.95 10.28 -13.35
N PRO A 28 -4.96 11.09 -13.00
CA PRO A 28 -5.37 11.28 -11.62
C PRO A 28 -5.75 9.94 -10.97
N LEU A 29 -5.27 9.73 -9.74
CA LEU A 29 -5.67 8.58 -8.95
C LEU A 29 -7.16 8.69 -8.62
N GLN A 30 -7.90 7.61 -8.89
CA GLN A 30 -9.29 7.51 -8.48
C GLN A 30 -9.34 7.05 -7.02
N GLY A 31 -10.19 7.68 -6.20
CA GLY A 31 -10.28 7.35 -4.78
C GLY A 31 -10.60 5.88 -4.51
N ASN A 32 -11.42 5.26 -5.36
CA ASN A 32 -11.73 3.83 -5.26
C ASN A 32 -10.50 2.95 -5.50
N ASP A 33 -9.64 3.30 -6.45
CA ASP A 33 -8.43 2.53 -6.77
C ASP A 33 -7.43 2.61 -5.61
N VAL A 34 -7.29 3.78 -5.00
CA VAL A 34 -6.42 3.97 -3.82
C VAL A 34 -6.94 3.15 -2.63
N CYS A 35 -8.25 3.18 -2.37
CA CYS A 35 -8.86 2.37 -1.31
C CYS A 35 -8.67 0.87 -1.53
N ASN A 36 -8.82 0.40 -2.78
CA ASN A 36 -8.61 -1.00 -3.13
C ASN A 36 -7.13 -1.40 -3.01
N PHE A 37 -6.22 -0.51 -3.38
CA PHE A 37 -4.79 -0.73 -3.23
C PHE A 37 -4.39 -0.87 -1.76
N ILE A 38 -4.83 0.05 -0.88
CA ILE A 38 -4.57 -0.01 0.56
C ILE A 38 -5.05 -1.34 1.16
N LYS A 39 -6.28 -1.76 0.83
CA LYS A 39 -6.84 -3.04 1.31
C LYS A 39 -6.04 -4.23 0.82
N SER A 40 -5.57 -4.19 -0.43
CA SER A 40 -4.78 -5.25 -1.02
C SER A 40 -3.41 -5.37 -0.34
N VAL A 41 -2.73 -4.25 -0.12
CA VAL A 41 -1.43 -4.21 0.58
C VAL A 41 -1.57 -4.75 2.01
N TYR A 42 -2.56 -4.27 2.77
CA TYR A 42 -2.80 -4.76 4.13
C TYR A 42 -3.05 -6.27 4.16
N LYS A 43 -3.92 -6.76 3.27
CA LYS A 43 -4.24 -8.18 3.16
C LYS A 43 -2.99 -9.00 2.84
N THR A 44 -2.16 -8.55 1.90
CA THR A 44 -0.92 -9.24 1.54
C THR A 44 0.05 -9.31 2.71
N ILE A 45 0.29 -8.21 3.42
CA ILE A 45 1.17 -8.20 4.60
C ILE A 45 0.65 -9.18 5.65
N HIS A 46 -0.65 -9.11 5.95
CA HIS A 46 -1.27 -9.93 6.98
C HIS A 46 -1.19 -11.43 6.65
N SER A 47 -1.49 -11.81 5.40
CA SER A 47 -1.40 -13.21 4.96
C SER A 47 0.04 -13.73 4.95
N ILE A 48 1.02 -12.88 4.62
CA ILE A 48 2.44 -13.25 4.75
C ILE A 48 2.78 -13.54 6.21
N GLU A 49 2.36 -12.70 7.15
CA GLU A 49 2.63 -12.95 8.57
C GLU A 49 1.99 -14.26 9.07
N GLU A 50 0.83 -14.64 8.56
CA GLU A 50 0.18 -15.93 8.83
C GLU A 50 0.94 -17.13 8.23
N GLU A 51 1.54 -17.00 7.05
CA GLU A 51 2.33 -18.06 6.41
C GLU A 51 3.68 -18.32 7.10
N PHE A 52 4.21 -17.33 7.83
CA PHE A 52 5.49 -17.41 8.55
C PHE A 52 5.35 -17.65 10.07
N LYS A 53 4.12 -17.92 10.57
CA LYS A 53 3.83 -18.30 11.96
C LYS A 53 3.71 -19.82 12.12
#